data_AF-A0A6V7L9A9-F1
#
_entry.id   AF-A0A6V7L9A9-F1
#
_cell.length_a   1.000
_cell.length_b   1.000
_cell.length_c   1.000
_cell.angle_alpha   90.00
_cell.angle_beta   90.00
_cell.angle_gamma   90.00
#
_symmetry.space_group_name_H-M   'P 1'
#
loop_
_entity.id
_entity.type
_entity.pdbx_description
1 polymer ?
#
loop_
_entity_poly.entity_id
_entity_poly.type
_entity_poly.pdbx_seq_one_letter_code
_entity_poly.pdbx_strand_id
1 'polypeptide(L)'
;DPVDFLSWFLNALHLALNGTKKKDSSIIYKTFLGHMRIYTRKIPPLELEESQRSELLNTVEYGETITESPFLYLTCDLPPPPLFKDQFTENIIPQ
;
A
#
# COMPACT_ATOMS: atom_id res chain seq x y z
N ASP A 1 -15.21 8.39 -5.47
CA ASP A 1 -14.45 7.47 -6.33
C ASP A 1 -15.04 6.06 -6.24
N PRO A 2 -15.03 5.22 -7.31
CA PRO A 2 -15.46 3.82 -7.20
C PRO A 2 -14.72 3.00 -6.14
N VAL A 3 -13.44 3.28 -5.91
CA VAL A 3 -12.62 2.64 -4.86
C VAL A 3 -13.05 3.09 -3.48
N ASP A 4 -13.32 4.40 -3.29
CA ASP A 4 -13.88 4.90 -2.02
C ASP A 4 -15.21 4.23 -1.69
N PHE A 5 -16.08 4.10 -2.71
CA PHE A 5 -17.36 3.42 -2.56
C PHE A 5 -17.16 1.94 -2.20
N LEU A 6 -16.26 1.23 -2.87
CA LEU A 6 -15.96 -0.17 -2.56
C LEU A 6 -15.48 -0.33 -1.11
N SER A 7 -14.58 0.55 -0.67
CA SER A 7 -14.06 0.56 0.70
C SER A 7 -15.18 0.74 1.72
N TRP A 8 -16.03 1.74 1.51
CA TRP A 8 -17.20 1.96 2.35
C TRP A 8 -18.16 0.77 2.32
N PHE A 9 -18.46 0.24 1.13
CA PHE A 9 -19.45 -0.81 0.93
C PHE A 9 -19.05 -2.12 1.59
N LEU A 10 -17.79 -2.57 1.45
CA LEU A 10 -17.30 -3.78 2.10
C LEU A 10 -17.36 -3.66 3.63
N ASN A 11 -16.97 -2.50 4.17
CA ASN A 11 -17.02 -2.25 5.61
C ASN A 11 -18.47 -2.16 6.13
N ALA A 12 -19.35 -1.46 5.40
CA ALA A 12 -20.77 -1.34 5.75
C ALA A 12 -21.48 -2.70 5.71
N LEU A 13 -21.19 -3.52 4.71
CA LEU A 13 -21.76 -4.86 4.58
C LEU A 13 -21.22 -5.82 5.64
N HIS A 14 -19.93 -5.73 5.98
CA HIS A 14 -19.34 -6.43 7.11
C HIS A 14 -20.12 -6.13 8.41
N LEU A 15 -20.39 -4.86 8.69
CA LEU A 15 -21.14 -4.43 9.88
C LEU A 15 -22.62 -4.87 9.82
N ALA A 16 -23.29 -4.70 8.69
CA ALA A 16 -24.70 -5.05 8.52
C ALA A 16 -24.96 -6.57 8.68
N LEU A 17 -23.96 -7.40 8.38
CA LEU A 17 -23.98 -8.84 8.60
C LEU A 17 -23.55 -9.24 10.03
N ASN A 18 -23.56 -8.29 10.96
CA ASN A 18 -23.13 -8.47 12.35
C ASN A 18 -21.67 -8.96 12.47
N GLY A 19 -20.82 -8.49 11.56
CA GLY A 19 -19.39 -8.74 11.56
C GLY A 19 -18.72 -8.19 12.83
N THR A 20 -17.69 -8.89 13.27
CA THR A 20 -16.87 -8.53 14.43
C THR A 20 -15.40 -8.55 14.05
N LYS A 21 -14.51 -8.16 14.97
CA LYS A 21 -13.05 -8.20 14.75
C LYS A 21 -12.47 -9.60 14.48
N LYS A 22 -13.25 -10.68 14.66
CA LYS A 22 -12.82 -12.05 14.34
C LYS A 22 -12.77 -12.25 12.82
N LYS A 23 -11.74 -12.94 12.32
CA LYS A 23 -11.49 -13.13 10.87
C LYS A 23 -12.64 -13.81 10.12
N ASP A 24 -13.42 -14.66 10.79
CA ASP A 24 -14.53 -15.40 10.16
C ASP A 24 -15.92 -14.90 10.57
N SER A 25 -16.00 -13.65 11.05
CA SER A 25 -17.23 -13.11 11.63
C SER A 25 -18.31 -12.74 10.60
N SER A 26 -17.96 -12.65 9.32
CA SER A 26 -18.87 -12.33 8.22
C SER A 26 -18.35 -12.95 6.93
N ILE A 27 -19.21 -13.10 5.92
CA ILE A 27 -18.75 -13.52 4.59
C ILE A 27 -17.72 -12.54 4.00
N ILE A 28 -17.82 -11.24 4.32
CA ILE A 28 -16.87 -10.24 3.83
C ILE A 28 -15.47 -10.50 4.34
N TYR A 29 -15.29 -10.73 5.65
CA TYR A 29 -13.95 -11.04 6.15
C TYR A 29 -13.47 -12.42 5.69
N LYS A 30 -14.35 -13.42 5.59
CA LYS A 30 -13.98 -14.74 5.05
C LYS A 30 -13.45 -14.68 3.62
N THR A 31 -13.98 -13.77 2.80
CA THR A 31 -13.66 -13.70 1.37
C THR A 31 -12.57 -12.66 1.07
N PHE A 32 -12.60 -11.50 1.71
CA PHE A 32 -11.77 -10.35 1.35
C PHE A 32 -10.69 -9.98 2.36
N LEU A 33 -10.77 -10.43 3.62
CA LEU A 33 -9.79 -10.04 4.65
C LEU A 33 -8.44 -10.73 4.44
N GLY A 34 -7.50 -10.00 3.86
CA GLY A 34 -6.09 -10.36 3.76
C GLY A 34 -5.27 -9.82 4.92
N HIS A 35 -4.00 -10.26 5.00
CA HIS A 35 -3.00 -9.72 5.93
C HIS A 35 -1.76 -9.36 5.13
N MET A 36 -1.23 -8.16 5.35
CA MET A 36 -0.01 -7.67 4.73
C MET A 36 1.04 -7.38 5.80
N ARG A 37 2.28 -7.71 5.47
CA ARG A 37 3.45 -7.30 6.25
C ARG A 37 4.11 -6.13 5.53
N ILE A 38 4.09 -4.97 6.19
CA ILE A 38 4.62 -3.71 5.67
C ILE A 38 6.01 -3.50 6.26
N TYR A 39 7.00 -3.42 5.38
CA TYR A 39 8.39 -3.12 5.71
C TYR A 39 8.62 -1.63 5.47
N THR A 40 8.87 -0.88 6.54
CA THR A 40 9.06 0.57 6.48
C THR A 40 10.48 0.94 6.92
N ARG A 41 11.15 1.75 6.12
CA ARG A 41 12.47 2.30 6.42
C ARG A 41 12.49 3.79 6.16
N LYS A 42 12.99 4.57 7.13
CA LYS A 42 13.21 6.00 6.93
C LYS A 42 14.42 6.23 6.02
N ILE A 43 14.31 7.22 5.15
CA ILE A 43 15.42 7.65 4.29
C ILE A 43 16.09 8.87 4.96
N PRO A 44 17.40 8.85 5.21
CA PRO A 44 18.13 10.02 5.70
C PRO A 44 17.98 11.23 4.77
N PRO A 45 18.03 12.46 5.31
CA PRO A 45 18.00 13.67 4.50
C PRO A 45 19.08 13.67 3.41
N LEU A 46 18.69 14.07 2.20
CA LEU A 46 19.55 14.03 1.02
C LEU A 46 20.59 15.16 1.01
N GLU A 47 20.46 16.15 1.87
CA GLU A 47 21.38 17.28 2.00
C GLU A 47 22.63 16.95 2.85
N LEU A 48 22.60 15.87 3.64
CA LEU A 48 23.72 15.46 4.50
C LEU A 48 24.89 14.93 3.69
N GLU A 49 26.11 14.99 4.22
CA GLU A 49 27.26 14.31 3.61
C GLU A 49 27.10 12.78 3.66
N GLU A 50 27.73 12.07 2.72
CA GLU A 50 27.59 10.61 2.60
C GLU A 50 28.01 9.87 3.89
N SER A 51 29.04 10.36 4.57
CA SER A 51 29.50 9.83 5.86
C SER A 51 28.40 9.92 6.92
N GLN A 52 27.77 11.09 7.07
CA GLN A 52 26.70 11.32 8.04
C GLN A 52 25.46 10.48 7.73
N ARG A 53 25.10 10.32 6.44
CA ARG A 53 24.02 9.41 6.05
C ARG A 53 24.33 7.97 6.42
N SER A 54 25.56 7.52 6.18
CA SER A 54 25.98 6.16 6.52
C SER A 54 25.89 5.88 8.03
N GLU A 55 26.26 6.86 8.86
CA GLU A 55 26.11 6.77 10.32
C GLU A 55 24.65 6.67 10.73
N LEU A 56 23.77 7.50 10.15
CA LEU A 56 22.33 7.46 10.43
C LEU A 56 21.69 6.13 10.04
N LEU A 57 22.06 5.54 8.90
CA LEU A 57 21.54 4.24 8.45
C LEU A 57 21.85 3.09 9.42
N ASN A 58 22.88 3.23 10.27
CA ASN A 58 23.24 2.26 11.30
C ASN A 58 22.45 2.43 12.61
N THR A 59 21.68 3.52 12.75
CA THR A 59 20.86 3.76 13.93
C THR A 59 19.54 3.00 13.85
N VAL A 60 18.95 2.69 15.01
CA VAL A 60 17.65 1.99 15.11
C VAL A 60 16.53 2.77 14.43
N GLU A 61 16.59 4.10 14.43
CA GLU A 61 15.57 4.96 13.83
C GLU A 61 15.45 4.76 12.30
N TYR A 62 16.58 4.55 11.62
CA TYR A 62 16.64 4.34 10.17
C TYR A 62 16.73 2.85 9.79
N GLY A 63 16.58 1.97 10.79
CA GLY A 63 16.41 0.55 10.60
C GLY A 63 15.06 0.22 9.96
N GLU A 64 14.95 -1.01 9.45
CA GLU A 64 13.68 -1.52 8.93
C GLU A 64 12.72 -1.85 10.08
N THR A 65 11.47 -1.44 9.94
CA THR A 65 10.39 -1.74 10.87
C THR A 65 9.32 -2.56 10.17
N ILE A 66 8.78 -3.56 10.87
CA ILE A 66 7.78 -4.48 10.34
C ILE A 66 6.45 -4.21 11.01
N THR A 67 5.41 -3.90 10.23
CA THR A 67 4.04 -3.73 10.71
C THR A 67 3.11 -4.70 9.99
N GLU A 68 2.32 -5.46 10.75
CA GLU A 68 1.28 -6.32 10.16
C GLU A 68 -0.05 -5.57 10.13
N SER A 69 -0.67 -5.48 8.95
CA SER A 69 -1.93 -4.76 8.75
C SER A 69 -2.93 -5.59 7.94
N PRO A 70 -4.18 -5.72 8.38
CA PRO A 70 -5.23 -6.34 7.58
C PRO A 70 -5.65 -5.42 6.43
N PHE A 71 -6.12 -6.01 5.33
CA PHE A 71 -6.68 -5.28 4.20
C PHE A 71 -7.92 -6.00 3.63
N LEU A 72 -8.79 -5.26 2.95
CA LEU A 72 -9.93 -5.82 2.21
C LEU A 72 -9.72 -5.82 0.69
N TYR A 73 -8.83 -4.96 0.20
CA TYR A 73 -8.40 -4.89 -1.18
C TYR A 73 -6.97 -4.33 -1.23
N LEU A 74 -6.27 -4.58 -2.33
CA LEU A 74 -4.94 -4.03 -2.57
C LEU A 74 -5.06 -2.82 -3.48
N THR A 75 -4.39 -1.73 -3.11
CA THR A 75 -4.20 -0.59 -3.99
C THR A 75 -3.07 -0.90 -4.96
N CYS A 76 -3.30 -0.72 -6.25
CA CYS A 76 -2.30 -0.88 -7.29
C CYS A 76 -2.03 0.50 -7.88
N ASP A 77 -0.97 1.15 -7.40
CA ASP A 77 -0.56 2.44 -7.95
C ASP A 77 0.01 2.23 -9.35
N LEU A 78 -0.59 2.91 -10.32
CA LEU A 78 -0.08 2.93 -11.67
C LEU A 78 1.15 3.87 -11.72
N PRO A 79 2.19 3.51 -12.49
CA PRO A 79 3.27 4.45 -12.73
C PRO A 79 2.72 5.72 -13.39
N PRO A 80 3.36 6.88 -13.17
CA PRO A 80 2.96 8.09 -13.87
C PRO A 80 3.02 7.86 -15.38
N PRO A 81 2.09 8.45 -16.15
CA PRO A 81 2.08 8.27 -17.60
C PRO A 81 3.40 8.76 -18.20
N PRO A 82 3.95 8.05 -19.21
CA PRO A 82 5.21 8.44 -19.82
C PRO A 82 5.09 9.83 -20.43
N LEU A 83 6.12 10.66 -20.20
CA LEU A 83 6.17 12.04 -20.72
C LEU A 83 6.33 12.10 -22.24
N PHE A 84 6.83 11.02 -22.87
CA PHE A 84 7.11 10.96 -24.30
C PHE A 84 6.39 9.77 -24.93
N LYS A 85 5.93 9.98 -26.18
CA LYS A 85 5.36 8.92 -27.02
C LYS A 85 6.49 8.02 -27.52
N ASP A 86 6.20 6.73 -27.66
CA ASP A 86 7.10 5.78 -28.31
C ASP A 86 7.43 6.24 -29.75
N GLN A 87 8.66 6.00 -30.22
CA GLN A 87 9.16 6.45 -31.53
C GLN A 87 8.32 5.93 -32.69
N PHE A 88 7.64 4.80 -32.49
CA PHE A 88 6.83 4.14 -33.51
C PHE A 88 5.34 4.52 -33.47
N THR A 89 4.88 5.29 -32.48
CA THR A 89 3.45 5.72 -32.36
C THR A 89 2.41 4.60 -32.42
N GLU A 90 2.80 3.33 -32.32
CA GLU A 90 1.86 2.20 -32.43
C GLU A 90 1.12 1.91 -31.11
N ASN A 91 1.69 2.29 -29.96
CA ASN A 91 1.07 2.15 -28.64
C ASN A 91 0.96 3.49 -27.92
N ILE A 92 -0.23 4.10 -27.98
CA ILE A 92 -0.55 5.40 -27.35
C ILE A 92 -0.96 5.23 -25.87
N ILE A 93 -1.32 4.00 -25.47
CA ILE A 93 -1.84 3.69 -24.14
C ILE A 93 -0.74 2.99 -23.31
N PRO A 94 -0.32 3.55 -22.16
CA PRO A 94 0.59 2.86 -21.24
C PRO A 94 -0.09 1.61 -20.68
N GLN A 95 0.64 0.49 -20.63
CA GLN A 95 0.17 -0.81 -20.10
C GLN A 95 0.60 -1.01 -18.65
#